data_AF-A0A6H0DZZ5-F1
#
_entry.id   AF-A0A6H0DZZ5-F1
#
_cell.length_a   1.000
_cell.length_b   1.000
_cell.length_c   1.000
_cell.angle_alpha   90.00
_cell.angle_beta   90.00
_cell.angle_gamma   90.00
#
_symmetry.space_group_name_H-M   'P 1'
#
loop_
_entity.id
_entity.type
_entity.pdbx_description
1 polymer ?
#
loop_
_entity_poly.entity_id
_entity_poly.type
_entity_poly.pdbx_seq_one_letter_code
_entity_poly.pdbx_strand_id
1 'polypeptide(L)'
;MLPSGTEAQANLTNGATLLAFASVPVAMWIAHPDSAVPMGVGALAWVFALVLKVVVNRTPQAERLSRRGPGGAALAGLVSGVSELGVLWLAVAAGMAEATLQSGLWCGIGAAAVEVAYLVITGVRRRHDPELRRQHRVWLRGAAASRVVAHMFAIERALATLIHVASRVLVMASISLGVVWPVLLALLAFTAVDGTATYGAVHRWNWCRPTTARRFYLLLALCAVAVCIAAGWLAVRPVG
;
A
#
# COMPACT_ATOMS: atom_id res chain seq x y z
N MET A 1 -27.90 17.07 11.56
CA MET A 1 -27.94 15.68 12.08
C MET A 1 -26.61 15.43 12.77
N LEU A 2 -26.63 15.05 14.05
CA LEU A 2 -25.43 14.63 14.75
C LEU A 2 -24.97 13.27 14.19
N PRO A 3 -23.67 13.02 14.02
CA PRO A 3 -23.17 11.74 13.57
C PRO A 3 -23.62 10.63 14.53
N SER A 4 -24.01 9.47 13.99
CA SER A 4 -24.28 8.30 14.83
C SER A 4 -23.03 7.93 15.64
N GLY A 5 -23.19 7.29 16.82
CA GLY A 5 -22.03 6.90 17.65
C GLY A 5 -20.97 6.10 16.87
N THR A 6 -21.41 5.24 15.95
CA THR A 6 -20.55 4.45 15.06
C THR A 6 -19.77 5.30 14.06
N GLU A 7 -20.39 6.35 13.51
CA GLU A 7 -19.75 7.27 12.56
C GLU A 7 -18.70 8.14 13.24
N ALA A 8 -19.03 8.70 14.41
CA ALA A 8 -18.10 9.50 15.20
C ALA A 8 -16.87 8.68 15.60
N GLN A 9 -17.09 7.46 16.09
CA GLN A 9 -16.00 6.54 16.45
C GLN A 9 -15.15 6.16 15.23
N ALA A 10 -15.76 5.82 14.10
CA ALA A 10 -15.02 5.45 12.89
C ALA A 10 -14.17 6.62 12.36
N ASN A 11 -14.72 7.84 12.33
CA ASN A 11 -13.98 9.03 11.90
C ASN A 11 -12.81 9.33 12.84
N LEU A 12 -13.02 9.21 14.16
CA LEU A 12 -11.96 9.35 15.16
C LEU A 12 -10.86 8.32 14.95
N THR A 13 -11.21 7.03 14.79
CA THR A 13 -10.22 5.97 14.54
C THR A 13 -9.45 6.23 13.25
N ASN A 14 -10.13 6.52 12.13
CA ASN A 14 -9.49 6.76 10.86
C ASN A 14 -8.58 8.00 10.90
N GLY A 15 -9.01 9.08 11.56
CA GLY A 15 -8.21 10.28 11.77
C GLY A 15 -6.99 10.03 12.65
N ALA A 16 -7.15 9.32 13.76
CA ALA A 16 -6.04 8.92 14.64
C ALA A 16 -5.03 8.03 13.91
N THR A 17 -5.50 7.09 13.08
CA THR A 17 -4.64 6.24 12.26
C THR A 17 -3.84 7.05 11.24
N LEU A 18 -4.46 8.03 10.57
CA LEU A 18 -3.77 8.93 9.66
C LEU A 18 -2.68 9.74 10.37
N LEU A 19 -3.01 10.32 11.52
CA LEU A 19 -2.05 11.08 12.32
C LEU A 19 -0.89 10.20 12.79
N ALA A 20 -1.18 8.99 13.26
CA ALA A 20 -0.16 8.02 13.65
C ALA A 20 0.79 7.73 12.48
N PHE A 21 0.28 7.33 11.31
CA PHE A 21 1.12 7.01 10.15
C PHE A 21 1.84 8.22 9.56
N ALA A 22 1.30 9.43 9.68
CA ALA A 22 2.00 10.65 9.28
C ALA A 22 3.11 11.05 10.27
N SER A 23 2.92 10.75 11.56
CA SER A 23 3.86 11.12 12.64
C SER A 23 5.03 10.14 12.80
N VAL A 24 4.83 8.84 12.55
CA VAL A 24 5.88 7.80 12.67
C VAL A 24 7.13 8.13 11.85
N PRO A 25 7.05 8.51 10.57
CA PRO A 25 8.22 8.88 9.77
C PRO A 25 9.00 10.05 10.38
N VAL A 26 8.30 11.07 10.90
CA VAL A 26 8.93 12.23 11.53
C VAL A 26 9.64 11.82 12.82
N ALA A 27 8.98 11.03 13.67
CA ALA A 27 9.57 10.53 14.91
C ALA A 27 10.80 9.64 14.64
N MET A 28 10.73 8.77 13.63
CA MET A 28 11.84 7.91 13.22
C MET A 28 13.01 8.72 12.67
N TRP A 29 12.75 9.76 11.88
CA TRP A 29 13.80 10.65 11.37
C TRP A 29 14.50 11.42 12.50
N ILE A 30 13.74 11.92 13.48
CA ILE A 30 14.32 12.60 14.65
C ILE A 30 15.19 11.64 15.47
N ALA A 31 14.73 10.40 15.67
CA ALA A 31 15.46 9.39 16.45
C ALA A 31 16.68 8.81 15.70
N HIS A 32 16.60 8.71 14.37
CA HIS A 32 17.61 8.14 13.50
C HIS A 32 17.84 9.06 12.29
N PRO A 33 18.64 10.14 12.42
CA PRO A 33 18.83 11.10 11.33
C PRO A 33 19.46 10.50 10.07
N ASP A 34 20.25 9.44 10.22
CA ASP A 34 20.84 8.62 9.16
C ASP A 34 19.78 7.90 8.30
N SER A 35 18.56 7.73 8.81
CA SER A 35 17.44 7.14 8.07
C SER A 35 16.87 8.04 6.97
N ALA A 36 17.21 9.34 6.96
CA ALA A 36 16.63 10.33 6.05
C ALA A 36 16.82 9.98 4.57
N VAL A 37 18.03 9.57 4.18
CA VAL A 37 18.35 9.22 2.78
C VAL A 37 17.54 8.01 2.31
N PRO A 38 17.60 6.83 2.96
CA PRO A 38 16.81 5.68 2.51
C PRO A 38 15.29 5.95 2.59
N MET A 39 14.80 6.67 3.61
CA MET A 39 13.40 7.10 3.65
C MET A 39 13.02 7.93 2.41
N GLY A 40 13.86 8.90 2.04
CA GLY A 40 13.67 9.74 0.86
C GLY A 40 13.66 8.93 -0.43
N VAL A 41 14.60 7.97 -0.58
CA VAL A 41 14.65 7.07 -1.74
C VAL A 41 13.38 6.25 -1.87
N GLY A 42 12.90 5.66 -0.77
CA GLY A 42 11.66 4.89 -0.76
C GLY A 42 10.43 5.73 -1.12
N ALA A 43 10.35 6.96 -0.61
CA ALA A 43 9.29 7.91 -0.94
C ALA A 43 9.31 8.28 -2.44
N LEU A 44 10.48 8.64 -2.97
CA LEU A 44 10.65 9.01 -4.38
C LEU A 44 10.35 7.83 -5.32
N ALA A 45 10.80 6.62 -4.98
CA ALA A 45 10.50 5.42 -5.73
C ALA A 45 8.99 5.17 -5.81
N TRP A 46 8.27 5.34 -4.69
CA TRP A 46 6.81 5.22 -4.67
C TRP A 46 6.13 6.29 -5.52
N VAL A 47 6.56 7.56 -5.43
CA VAL A 47 6.00 8.66 -6.24
C VAL A 47 6.20 8.41 -7.73
N PHE A 48 7.40 8.01 -8.13
CA PHE A 48 7.70 7.72 -9.54
C PHE A 48 6.87 6.52 -10.03
N ALA A 49 6.76 5.47 -9.21
CA ALA A 49 5.90 4.33 -9.52
C ALA A 49 4.43 4.72 -9.65
N LEU A 50 3.92 5.63 -8.80
CA LEU A 50 2.56 6.17 -8.94
C LEU A 50 2.38 6.88 -10.28
N VAL A 51 3.34 7.73 -10.68
CA VAL A 51 3.29 8.42 -11.98
C VAL A 51 3.24 7.42 -13.12
N LEU A 52 4.12 6.42 -13.13
CA LEU A 52 4.12 5.35 -14.12
C LEU A 52 2.77 4.61 -14.16
N LYS A 53 2.24 4.23 -13.00
CA LYS A 53 0.94 3.57 -12.86
C LYS A 53 -0.18 4.42 -13.45
N VAL A 54 -0.21 5.72 -13.17
CA VAL A 54 -1.21 6.65 -13.73
C VAL A 54 -1.10 6.74 -15.25
N VAL A 55 0.12 6.81 -15.80
CA VAL A 55 0.35 6.86 -17.25
C VAL A 55 -0.12 5.56 -17.91
N VAL A 56 0.31 4.40 -17.40
CA VAL A 56 -0.03 3.09 -17.96
C VAL A 56 -1.53 2.82 -17.86
N ASN A 57 -2.15 3.08 -16.71
CA ASN A 57 -3.58 2.80 -16.48
C ASN A 57 -4.51 3.77 -17.24
N ARG A 58 -4.01 4.90 -17.73
CA ARG A 58 -4.77 5.80 -18.61
C ARG A 58 -4.82 5.35 -20.06
N THR A 59 -4.08 4.30 -20.43
CA THR A 59 -4.13 3.78 -21.79
C THR A 59 -5.42 2.96 -22.02
N PRO A 60 -6.10 3.11 -23.17
CA PRO A 60 -7.26 2.29 -23.50
C PRO A 60 -6.97 0.78 -23.58
N GLN A 61 -5.70 0.41 -23.72
CA GLN A 61 -5.24 -0.97 -23.79
C GLN A 61 -5.20 -1.60 -22.39
N ALA A 62 -4.64 -0.90 -21.40
CA ALA A 62 -4.61 -1.37 -20.01
C ALA A 62 -6.02 -1.56 -19.44
N GLU A 63 -6.92 -0.61 -19.73
CA GLU A 63 -8.32 -0.72 -19.32
C GLU A 63 -9.03 -1.90 -20.00
N ARG A 64 -8.86 -2.05 -21.33
CA ARG A 64 -9.42 -3.19 -22.08
C ARG A 64 -8.91 -4.52 -21.53
N LEU A 65 -7.62 -4.61 -21.22
CA LEU A 65 -7.03 -5.82 -20.69
C LEU A 65 -7.60 -6.17 -19.31
N SER A 66 -7.69 -5.19 -18.41
CA SER A 66 -8.25 -5.39 -17.05
C SER A 66 -9.73 -5.80 -17.07
N ARG A 67 -10.49 -5.34 -18.09
CA ARG A 67 -11.89 -5.75 -18.33
C ARG A 67 -12.05 -7.16 -18.87
N ARG A 68 -11.02 -7.78 -19.45
CA ARG A 68 -11.11 -9.13 -20.04
C ARG A 68 -11.22 -10.25 -19.01
N GLY A 69 -10.86 -9.98 -17.75
CA GLY A 69 -11.01 -10.94 -16.67
C GLY A 69 -9.87 -10.90 -15.65
N PRO A 70 -9.81 -11.90 -14.76
CA PRO A 70 -8.85 -11.94 -13.65
C PRO A 70 -7.39 -11.85 -14.09
N GLY A 71 -7.01 -12.48 -15.20
CA GLY A 71 -5.63 -12.44 -15.71
C GLY A 71 -5.18 -11.05 -16.12
N GLY A 72 -6.07 -10.23 -16.70
CA GLY A 72 -5.74 -8.86 -17.06
C GLY A 72 -5.55 -7.96 -15.84
N ALA A 73 -6.38 -8.15 -14.80
CA ALA A 73 -6.21 -7.43 -13.55
C ALA A 73 -4.96 -7.89 -12.77
N ALA A 74 -4.63 -9.18 -12.80
CA ALA A 74 -3.37 -9.69 -12.26
C ALA A 74 -2.17 -9.03 -12.95
N LEU A 75 -2.20 -8.86 -14.28
CA LEU A 75 -1.14 -8.13 -14.98
C LEU A 75 -1.03 -6.67 -14.51
N ALA A 76 -2.16 -5.98 -14.27
CA ALA A 76 -2.13 -4.63 -13.72
C ALA A 76 -1.50 -4.59 -12.31
N GLY A 77 -1.79 -5.59 -11.47
CA GLY A 77 -1.13 -5.75 -10.17
C GLY A 77 0.38 -6.03 -10.30
N LEU A 78 0.78 -6.86 -11.27
CA LEU A 78 2.19 -7.13 -11.56
C LEU A 78 2.90 -5.86 -12.04
N VAL A 79 2.30 -5.09 -12.95
CA VAL A 79 2.83 -3.79 -13.40
C VAL A 79 2.99 -2.85 -12.22
N SER A 80 2.05 -2.84 -11.27
CA SER A 80 2.16 -2.04 -10.05
C SER A 80 3.37 -2.45 -9.22
N GLY A 81 3.50 -3.75 -8.92
CA GLY A 81 4.62 -4.29 -8.16
C GLY A 81 5.98 -4.08 -8.83
N VAL A 82 6.08 -4.32 -10.14
CA VAL A 82 7.32 -4.12 -10.92
C VAL A 82 7.69 -2.64 -10.98
N SER A 83 6.72 -1.75 -11.19
CA SER A 83 6.99 -0.31 -11.22
C SER A 83 7.53 0.16 -9.88
N GLU A 84 6.98 -0.34 -8.78
CA GLU A 84 7.33 0.14 -7.45
C GLU A 84 8.62 -0.47 -6.89
N LEU A 85 8.72 -1.81 -6.95
CA LEU A 85 9.89 -2.53 -6.47
C LEU A 85 11.07 -2.42 -7.44
N GLY A 86 10.80 -2.38 -8.74
CA GLY A 86 11.84 -2.22 -9.77
C GLY A 86 12.50 -0.85 -9.73
N VAL A 87 11.74 0.22 -9.52
CA VAL A 87 12.31 1.58 -9.37
C VAL A 87 13.19 1.67 -8.11
N LEU A 88 12.74 1.07 -7.00
CA LEU A 88 13.59 0.99 -5.81
C LEU A 88 14.85 0.18 -6.08
N TRP A 89 14.72 -0.99 -6.71
CA TRP A 89 15.86 -1.84 -7.04
C TRP A 89 16.89 -1.08 -7.88
N LEU A 90 16.44 -0.33 -8.89
CA LEU A 90 17.29 0.52 -9.73
C LEU A 90 17.95 1.65 -8.94
N ALA A 91 17.23 2.30 -8.02
CA ALA A 91 17.78 3.36 -7.17
C ALA A 91 18.90 2.82 -6.26
N VAL A 92 18.71 1.64 -5.69
CA VAL A 92 19.73 0.95 -4.87
C VAL A 92 20.92 0.54 -5.73
N ALA A 93 20.68 -0.05 -6.91
CA ALA A 93 21.74 -0.41 -7.85
C ALA A 93 22.55 0.81 -8.34
N ALA A 94 21.92 1.99 -8.41
CA ALA A 94 22.57 3.27 -8.71
C ALA A 94 23.30 3.91 -7.52
N GLY A 95 23.36 3.23 -6.36
CA GLY A 95 24.05 3.71 -5.17
C GLY A 95 23.31 4.80 -4.39
N MET A 96 22.01 5.00 -4.63
CA MET A 96 21.23 6.03 -3.91
C MET A 96 20.91 5.64 -2.46
N ALA A 97 20.95 4.35 -2.15
CA ALA A 97 20.80 3.81 -0.79
C ALA A 97 21.60 2.51 -0.67
N GLU A 98 22.08 2.21 0.54
CA GLU A 98 22.78 0.96 0.81
C GLU A 98 21.84 -0.24 0.71
N ALA A 99 22.34 -1.34 0.13
CA ALA A 99 21.62 -2.60 0.05
C ALA A 99 21.65 -3.35 1.39
N THR A 100 21.00 -2.80 2.42
CA THR A 100 20.87 -3.42 3.74
C THR A 100 19.40 -3.60 4.11
N LEU A 101 19.09 -4.58 4.95
CA LEU A 101 17.72 -4.81 5.43
C LEU A 101 17.17 -3.58 6.18
N GLN A 102 18.05 -2.87 6.91
CA GLN A 102 17.71 -1.64 7.62
C GLN A 102 17.33 -0.51 6.65
N SER A 103 18.10 -0.31 5.57
CA SER A 103 17.70 0.62 4.50
C SER A 103 16.34 0.24 3.91
N GLY A 104 16.04 -1.06 3.82
CA GLY A 104 14.74 -1.57 3.37
C GLY A 104 13.58 -1.13 4.27
N LEU A 105 13.76 -1.19 5.60
CA LEU A 105 12.79 -0.69 6.57
C LEU A 105 12.52 0.79 6.35
N TRP A 106 13.58 1.60 6.26
CA TRP A 106 13.50 3.04 6.08
C TRP A 106 12.85 3.43 4.74
N CYS A 107 13.25 2.80 3.64
CA CYS A 107 12.61 2.96 2.33
C CYS A 107 11.10 2.64 2.41
N GLY A 108 10.73 1.58 3.11
CA GLY A 108 9.33 1.20 3.27
C GLY A 108 8.51 2.19 4.09
N ILE A 109 9.07 2.71 5.18
CA ILE A 109 8.44 3.77 5.99
C ILE A 109 8.24 5.03 5.14
N GLY A 110 9.26 5.46 4.39
CA GLY A 110 9.17 6.60 3.49
C GLY A 110 8.09 6.44 2.40
N ALA A 111 8.01 5.26 1.78
CA ALA A 111 6.98 4.93 0.80
C ALA A 111 5.56 4.99 1.41
N ALA A 112 5.35 4.37 2.57
CA ALA A 112 4.05 4.40 3.25
C ALA A 112 3.65 5.82 3.69
N ALA A 113 4.61 6.61 4.16
CA ALA A 113 4.40 8.00 4.57
C ALA A 113 3.87 8.86 3.43
N VAL A 114 4.53 8.80 2.26
CA VAL A 114 4.16 9.62 1.11
C VAL A 114 2.84 9.16 0.50
N GLU A 115 2.54 7.86 0.54
CA GLU A 115 1.21 7.36 0.14
C GLU A 115 0.11 7.92 1.05
N VAL A 116 0.30 7.87 2.37
CA VAL A 116 -0.67 8.43 3.34
C VAL A 116 -0.86 9.93 3.10
N ALA A 117 0.23 10.69 2.91
CA ALA A 117 0.15 12.11 2.56
C ALA A 117 -0.63 12.34 1.26
N TYR A 118 -0.37 11.54 0.22
CA TYR A 118 -1.10 11.59 -1.05
C TYR A 118 -2.60 11.34 -0.87
N LEU A 119 -2.99 10.34 -0.08
CA LEU A 119 -4.40 10.03 0.20
C LEU A 119 -5.10 11.16 0.96
N VAL A 120 -4.43 11.76 1.95
CA VAL A 120 -4.96 12.91 2.69
C VAL A 120 -5.15 14.11 1.75
N ILE A 121 -4.13 14.46 0.96
CA ILE A 121 -4.17 15.60 0.04
C ILE A 121 -5.28 15.40 -1.01
N THR A 122 -5.38 14.22 -1.60
CA THR A 122 -6.42 13.91 -2.59
C THR A 122 -7.82 13.89 -1.98
N GLY A 123 -7.96 13.37 -0.76
CA GLY A 123 -9.22 13.41 0.00
C GLY A 123 -9.68 14.84 0.27
N VAL A 124 -8.79 15.71 0.76
CA VAL A 124 -9.10 17.12 1.03
C VAL A 124 -9.47 17.87 -0.26
N ARG A 125 -8.67 17.70 -1.33
CA ARG A 125 -8.92 18.37 -2.62
C ARG A 125 -10.28 18.01 -3.22
N ARG A 126 -10.74 16.77 -2.99
CA ARG A 126 -12.01 16.29 -3.54
C ARG A 126 -13.18 16.41 -2.58
N ARG A 127 -13.04 17.01 -1.38
CA ARG A 127 -14.10 17.05 -0.36
C ARG A 127 -15.47 17.59 -0.83
N HIS A 128 -15.49 18.42 -1.87
CA HIS A 128 -16.71 18.98 -2.45
C HIS A 128 -17.28 18.18 -3.65
N ASP A 129 -16.60 17.10 -4.06
CA ASP A 129 -17.01 16.21 -5.15
C ASP A 129 -18.36 15.53 -4.81
N PRO A 130 -19.41 15.73 -5.63
CA PRO A 130 -20.70 15.07 -5.45
C PRO A 130 -20.62 13.54 -5.37
N GLU A 131 -19.70 12.93 -6.13
CA GLU A 131 -19.54 11.48 -6.15
C GLU A 131 -18.93 10.97 -4.84
N LEU A 132 -17.98 11.71 -4.25
CA LEU A 132 -17.45 11.35 -2.92
C LEU A 132 -18.52 11.44 -1.83
N ARG A 133 -19.40 12.43 -1.89
CA ARG A 133 -20.54 12.50 -0.95
C ARG A 133 -21.49 11.32 -1.13
N ARG A 134 -21.70 10.86 -2.36
CA ARG A 134 -22.49 9.65 -2.64
C ARG A 134 -21.81 8.40 -2.09
N GLN A 135 -20.50 8.25 -2.31
CA GLN A 135 -19.71 7.15 -1.76
C GLN A 135 -19.71 7.16 -0.23
N HIS A 136 -19.62 8.32 0.40
CA HIS A 136 -19.71 8.46 1.85
C HIS A 136 -21.06 7.97 2.40
N ARG A 137 -22.19 8.27 1.73
CA ARG A 137 -23.50 7.71 2.12
C ARG A 137 -23.60 6.19 1.94
N VAL A 138 -22.93 5.63 0.93
CA VAL A 138 -22.85 4.18 0.74
C VAL A 138 -22.00 3.56 1.86
N TRP A 139 -20.90 4.21 2.22
CA TRP A 139 -20.04 3.81 3.32
C TRP A 139 -20.78 3.80 4.65
N LEU A 140 -21.51 4.86 5.01
CA LEU A 140 -22.26 4.94 6.27
C LEU A 140 -23.20 3.74 6.46
N ARG A 141 -23.91 3.34 5.39
CA ARG A 141 -24.79 2.16 5.42
C ARG A 141 -24.00 0.86 5.64
N GLY A 142 -22.85 0.71 4.99
CA GLY A 142 -21.99 -0.44 5.18
C GLY A 142 -21.33 -0.49 6.57
N ALA A 143 -20.91 0.67 7.09
CA ALA A 143 -20.29 0.84 8.40
C ALA A 143 -21.25 0.49 9.54
N ALA A 144 -22.52 0.91 9.42
CA ALA A 144 -23.57 0.51 10.37
C ALA A 144 -23.78 -1.00 10.43
N ALA A 145 -23.53 -1.72 9.31
CA ALA A 145 -23.70 -3.16 9.21
C ALA A 145 -22.42 -3.97 9.53
N SER A 146 -21.25 -3.35 9.58
CA SER A 146 -19.98 -4.07 9.71
C SER A 146 -18.84 -3.20 10.22
N ARG A 147 -18.20 -3.64 11.31
CA ARG A 147 -16.97 -3.02 11.85
C ARG A 147 -15.83 -2.99 10.84
N VAL A 148 -15.71 -4.02 9.99
CA VAL A 148 -14.68 -4.05 8.93
C VAL A 148 -14.89 -2.90 7.94
N VAL A 149 -16.15 -2.58 7.61
CA VAL A 149 -16.45 -1.45 6.72
C VAL A 149 -16.28 -0.12 7.45
N ALA A 150 -16.68 -0.05 8.73
CA ALA A 150 -16.51 1.15 9.55
C ALA A 150 -15.02 1.56 9.68
N HIS A 151 -14.14 0.58 9.87
CA HIS A 151 -12.70 0.80 10.03
C HIS A 151 -11.89 0.47 8.78
N MET A 152 -12.53 0.37 7.61
CA MET A 152 -11.87 -0.15 6.40
C MET A 152 -10.62 0.65 6.04
N PHE A 153 -10.69 1.98 6.20
CA PHE A 153 -9.58 2.86 5.91
C PHE A 153 -8.39 2.60 6.85
N ALA A 154 -8.64 2.55 8.16
CA ALA A 154 -7.60 2.25 9.14
C ALA A 154 -6.96 0.86 8.92
N ILE A 155 -7.79 -0.16 8.66
CA ILE A 155 -7.34 -1.52 8.35
C ILE A 155 -6.46 -1.52 7.10
N GLU A 156 -6.92 -0.88 6.02
CA GLU A 156 -6.18 -0.80 4.77
C GLU A 156 -4.84 -0.11 4.94
N ARG A 157 -4.80 1.03 5.64
CA ARG A 157 -3.55 1.78 5.84
C ARG A 157 -2.55 1.01 6.70
N ALA A 158 -3.01 0.31 7.74
CA ALA A 158 -2.13 -0.53 8.54
C ALA A 158 -1.52 -1.67 7.72
N LEU A 159 -2.35 -2.41 6.97
CA LEU A 159 -1.87 -3.53 6.17
C LEU A 159 -1.02 -3.09 4.97
N ALA A 160 -1.39 -2.00 4.29
CA ALA A 160 -0.60 -1.42 3.21
C ALA A 160 0.77 -0.96 3.71
N THR A 161 0.84 -0.33 4.89
CA THR A 161 2.12 0.07 5.51
C THR A 161 3.00 -1.15 5.78
N LEU A 162 2.44 -2.22 6.34
CA LEU A 162 3.18 -3.47 6.56
C LEU A 162 3.70 -4.07 5.25
N ILE A 163 2.89 -4.09 4.20
CA ILE A 163 3.29 -4.57 2.87
C ILE A 163 4.39 -3.69 2.29
N HIS A 164 4.29 -2.36 2.40
CA HIS A 164 5.35 -1.46 1.97
C HIS A 164 6.65 -1.79 2.70
N VAL A 165 6.66 -1.74 4.03
CA VAL A 165 7.86 -2.03 4.84
C VAL A 165 8.47 -3.39 4.48
N ALA A 166 7.68 -4.46 4.56
CA ALA A 166 8.17 -5.81 4.31
C ALA A 166 8.65 -6.02 2.87
N SER A 167 7.92 -5.52 1.86
CA SER A 167 8.33 -5.67 0.46
C SER A 167 9.67 -5.00 0.15
N ARG A 168 9.97 -3.86 0.79
CA ARG A 168 11.27 -3.19 0.60
C ARG A 168 12.40 -3.90 1.31
N VAL A 169 12.15 -4.43 2.51
CA VAL A 169 13.10 -5.35 3.15
C VAL A 169 13.39 -6.55 2.26
N LEU A 170 12.37 -7.14 1.63
CA LEU A 170 12.55 -8.25 0.68
C LEU A 170 13.34 -7.85 -0.57
N VAL A 171 13.18 -6.61 -1.09
CA VAL A 171 14.03 -6.10 -2.18
C VAL A 171 15.48 -5.91 -1.74
N MET A 172 15.72 -5.43 -0.52
CA MET A 172 17.09 -5.28 -0.02
C MET A 172 17.74 -6.63 0.28
N ALA A 173 17.00 -7.59 0.86
CA ALA A 173 17.43 -8.97 1.00
C ALA A 173 17.71 -9.60 -0.37
N SER A 174 16.86 -9.26 -1.33
CA SER A 174 17.01 -9.35 -2.78
C SER A 174 18.47 -9.30 -3.25
N ILE A 175 18.96 -8.08 -3.07
CA ILE A 175 20.23 -7.56 -3.57
C ILE A 175 21.38 -8.03 -2.68
N SER A 176 21.25 -7.86 -1.36
CA SER A 176 22.32 -8.14 -0.39
C SER A 176 22.70 -9.61 -0.30
N LEU A 177 21.74 -10.52 -0.42
CA LEU A 177 21.97 -11.96 -0.32
C LEU A 177 22.11 -12.65 -1.68
N GLY A 178 21.91 -11.92 -2.79
CA GLY A 178 22.02 -12.48 -4.14
C GLY A 178 20.99 -13.56 -4.48
N VAL A 179 19.84 -13.60 -3.80
CA VAL A 179 18.76 -14.59 -4.03
C VAL A 179 17.52 -13.92 -4.58
N VAL A 180 16.83 -14.50 -5.56
CA VAL A 180 15.70 -13.81 -6.25
C VAL A 180 14.33 -14.04 -5.60
N TRP A 181 14.16 -15.12 -4.82
CA TRP A 181 12.85 -15.49 -4.28
C TRP A 181 12.18 -14.41 -3.39
N PRO A 182 12.90 -13.59 -2.59
CA PRO A 182 12.25 -12.58 -1.75
C PRO A 182 11.47 -11.55 -2.55
N VAL A 183 12.05 -11.07 -3.67
CA VAL A 183 11.37 -10.11 -4.54
C VAL A 183 10.21 -10.75 -5.30
N LEU A 184 10.32 -12.04 -5.67
CA LEU A 184 9.21 -12.77 -6.30
C LEU A 184 8.01 -12.88 -5.36
N LEU A 185 8.25 -13.13 -4.06
CA LEU A 185 7.19 -13.16 -3.05
C LEU A 185 6.53 -11.79 -2.88
N ALA A 186 7.33 -10.71 -2.86
CA ALA A 186 6.80 -9.34 -2.81
C ALA A 186 5.95 -9.02 -4.05
N LEU A 187 6.42 -9.39 -5.25
CA LEU A 187 5.67 -9.20 -6.51
C LEU A 187 4.37 -10.00 -6.52
N LEU A 188 4.36 -11.23 -5.98
CA LEU A 188 3.15 -12.03 -5.86
C LEU A 188 2.12 -11.34 -4.95
N ALA A 189 2.55 -10.78 -3.81
CA ALA A 189 1.69 -10.05 -2.91
C ALA A 189 1.08 -8.80 -3.58
N PHE A 190 1.89 -8.00 -4.28
CA PHE A 190 1.40 -6.86 -5.07
C PHE A 190 0.43 -7.29 -6.16
N THR A 191 0.77 -8.33 -6.91
CA THR A 191 -0.09 -8.88 -7.97
C THR A 191 -1.45 -9.29 -7.44
N ALA A 192 -1.48 -9.97 -6.29
CA ALA A 192 -2.73 -10.40 -5.66
C ALA A 192 -3.55 -9.20 -5.15
N VAL A 193 -2.93 -8.28 -4.42
CA VAL A 193 -3.61 -7.14 -3.78
C VAL A 193 -4.06 -6.11 -4.81
N ASP A 194 -3.12 -5.55 -5.57
CA ASP A 194 -3.41 -4.50 -6.54
C ASP A 194 -4.17 -5.06 -7.73
N GLY A 195 -3.94 -6.31 -8.11
CA GLY A 195 -4.73 -6.98 -9.13
C GLY A 195 -6.18 -7.16 -8.69
N THR A 196 -6.44 -7.56 -7.44
CA THR A 196 -7.82 -7.67 -6.91
C THR A 196 -8.47 -6.30 -6.78
N ALA A 197 -7.75 -5.29 -6.29
CA ALA A 197 -8.25 -3.91 -6.23
C ALA A 197 -8.60 -3.37 -7.63
N THR A 198 -7.72 -3.59 -8.60
CA THR A 198 -7.95 -3.22 -10.01
C THR A 198 -9.15 -3.94 -10.60
N TYR A 199 -9.25 -5.26 -10.39
CA TYR A 199 -10.37 -6.07 -10.85
C TYR A 199 -11.69 -5.54 -10.28
N GLY A 200 -11.73 -5.32 -8.97
CA GLY A 200 -12.92 -4.81 -8.29
C GLY A 200 -13.30 -3.39 -8.71
N ALA A 201 -12.33 -2.51 -8.96
CA ALA A 201 -12.60 -1.17 -9.49
C ALA A 201 -13.23 -1.22 -10.89
N VAL A 202 -12.66 -2.01 -11.80
CA VAL A 202 -13.15 -2.17 -13.17
C VAL A 202 -14.55 -2.80 -13.21
N HIS A 203 -14.81 -3.79 -12.35
CA HIS A 203 -16.10 -4.49 -12.24
C HIS A 203 -17.05 -3.83 -11.23
N ARG A 204 -16.73 -2.61 -10.76
CA ARG A 204 -17.57 -1.79 -9.87
C ARG A 204 -18.04 -2.55 -8.61
N TRP A 205 -17.16 -3.32 -8.01
CA TRP A 205 -17.42 -3.99 -6.75
C TRP A 205 -17.85 -2.97 -5.70
N ASN A 206 -18.90 -3.30 -4.94
CA ASN A 206 -19.28 -2.49 -3.79
C ASN A 206 -18.37 -2.84 -2.61
N TRP A 207 -17.29 -2.07 -2.46
CA TRP A 207 -16.34 -2.21 -1.35
C TRP A 207 -16.97 -1.98 0.03
N CYS A 208 -18.10 -1.27 0.11
CA CYS A 208 -18.84 -1.07 1.36
C CYS A 208 -19.77 -2.26 1.69
N ARG A 209 -19.86 -3.29 0.84
CA ARG A 209 -20.58 -4.53 1.15
C ARG A 209 -19.73 -5.36 2.13
N PRO A 210 -20.26 -5.77 3.30
CA PRO A 210 -19.47 -6.46 4.33
C PRO A 210 -18.74 -7.71 3.83
N THR A 211 -19.38 -8.52 2.99
CA THR A 211 -18.77 -9.73 2.43
C THR A 211 -17.60 -9.43 1.50
N THR A 212 -17.72 -8.39 0.67
CA THR A 212 -16.67 -7.97 -0.26
C THR A 212 -15.49 -7.40 0.52
N ALA A 213 -15.76 -6.48 1.45
CA ALA A 213 -14.73 -5.89 2.33
C ALA A 213 -13.96 -6.97 3.11
N ARG A 214 -14.66 -7.89 3.77
CA ARG A 214 -14.02 -8.97 4.55
C ARG A 214 -13.11 -9.84 3.69
N ARG A 215 -13.56 -10.25 2.50
CA ARG A 215 -12.76 -11.08 1.60
C ARG A 215 -11.51 -10.36 1.12
N PHE A 216 -11.64 -9.09 0.74
CA PHE A 216 -10.51 -8.28 0.30
C PHE A 216 -9.51 -8.03 1.43
N TYR A 217 -9.95 -7.59 2.61
CA TYR A 217 -9.04 -7.33 3.72
C TYR A 217 -8.44 -8.60 4.32
N LEU A 218 -9.11 -9.75 4.21
CA LEU A 218 -8.50 -11.04 4.51
C LEU A 218 -7.35 -11.35 3.55
N LEU A 219 -7.55 -11.16 2.25
CA LEU A 219 -6.47 -11.32 1.25
C LEU A 219 -5.30 -10.38 1.56
N LEU A 220 -5.60 -9.10 1.81
CA LEU A 220 -4.60 -8.09 2.14
C LEU A 220 -3.81 -8.47 3.41
N ALA A 221 -4.49 -8.96 4.44
CA ALA A 221 -3.87 -9.43 5.68
C ALA A 221 -2.99 -10.67 5.46
N LEU A 222 -3.45 -11.65 4.67
CA LEU A 222 -2.66 -12.83 4.33
C LEU A 222 -1.39 -12.46 3.57
N CYS A 223 -1.50 -11.55 2.59
CA CYS A 223 -0.35 -11.02 1.86
C CYS A 223 0.63 -10.30 2.81
N ALA A 224 0.13 -9.40 3.67
CA ALA A 224 0.94 -8.68 4.66
C ALA A 224 1.67 -9.63 5.60
N VAL A 225 0.97 -10.62 6.17
CA VAL A 225 1.56 -11.63 7.05
C VAL A 225 2.63 -12.44 6.32
N ALA A 226 2.35 -12.89 5.09
CA ALA A 226 3.32 -13.67 4.31
C ALA A 226 4.61 -12.90 4.04
N VAL A 227 4.53 -11.64 3.61
CA VAL A 227 5.73 -10.83 3.36
C VAL A 227 6.45 -10.45 4.65
N CYS A 228 5.72 -10.17 5.73
CA CYS A 228 6.33 -9.86 7.04
C CYS A 228 7.07 -11.06 7.63
N ILE A 229 6.50 -12.27 7.55
CA ILE A 229 7.16 -13.50 8.00
C ILE A 229 8.44 -13.72 7.21
N ALA A 230 8.39 -13.59 5.88
CA ALA A 230 9.57 -13.76 5.04
C ALA A 230 10.66 -12.72 5.34
N ALA A 231 10.28 -11.44 5.49
CA ALA A 231 11.20 -10.37 5.84
C ALA A 231 11.82 -10.57 7.23
N GLY A 232 11.01 -10.94 8.22
CA GLY A 232 11.46 -11.22 9.58
C GLY A 232 12.39 -12.43 9.65
N TRP A 233 12.06 -13.50 8.93
CA TRP A 233 12.92 -14.69 8.84
C TRP A 233 14.29 -14.39 8.22
N LEU A 234 14.33 -13.54 7.19
CA LEU A 234 15.58 -13.07 6.58
C LEU A 234 16.39 -12.16 7.51
N ALA A 235 15.72 -11.35 8.34
CA ALA A 235 16.38 -10.46 9.29
C ALA A 235 17.07 -11.19 10.46
N VAL A 236 16.58 -12.38 10.83
CA VAL A 236 17.13 -13.18 11.94
C VAL A 236 18.05 -14.32 11.48
N ARG A 237 18.18 -14.55 10.17
CA ARG A 237 19.05 -15.59 9.66
C ARG A 237 20.52 -15.12 9.75
N PRO A 238 21.42 -15.92 10.38
CA PRO A 238 22.84 -15.62 10.30
C PRO A 238 23.27 -15.67 8.84
N VAL A 239 23.85 -14.58 8.36
CA VAL A 239 24.54 -14.53 7.07
C VAL A 239 25.78 -15.40 7.24
N GLY A 240 25.73 -16.61 6.67
CA GLY A 240 26.86 -17.53 6.59
C GLY A 240 27.64 -17.33 5.30
#